data_AF-A0A183K4P4-F1
#
_entry.id   AF-A0A183K4P4-F1
#
_cell.length_a   1.000
_cell.length_b   1.000
_cell.length_c   1.000
_cell.angle_alpha   90.00
_cell.angle_beta   90.00
_cell.angle_gamma   90.00
#
_symmetry.space_group_name_H-M   'P 1'
#
loop_
_entity.id
_entity.type
_entity.pdbx_description
1 polymer ?
#
loop_
_entity_poly.entity_id
_entity_poly.type
_entity_poly.pdbx_seq_one_letter_code
_entity_poly.pdbx_strand_id
1 'polypeptide(L)' 'MKQLDNTTKKLAGKYSKPERPVKGKEGRSITEIQQQRNRLVDYFEEFLNRPAPINPPHMEAAHSDLPIDVNPPTM' A
#
# COMPACT_ATOMS: atom_id res chain seq x y z
N MET A 1 -11.57 -29.84 -5.98
CA MET A 1 -11.34 -28.65 -5.13
C MET A 1 -10.33 -28.89 -4.00
N LYS A 2 -10.35 -30.01 -3.26
CA LYS A 2 -9.43 -30.25 -2.11
C LYS A 2 -7.93 -30.20 -2.42
N GLN A 3 -7.52 -30.53 -3.66
CA GLN A 3 -6.10 -30.50 -4.05
C GLN A 3 -5.54 -29.06 -4.06
N LEU A 4 -6.34 -28.10 -4.50
CA LEU A 4 -5.96 -26.69 -4.58
C LEU A 4 -5.77 -26.12 -3.17
N ASP A 5 -6.72 -26.34 -2.27
CA ASP A 5 -6.63 -25.90 -0.88
C ASP A 5 -5.43 -26.51 -0.14
N ASN A 6 -5.17 -27.81 -0.34
CA ASN A 6 -4.03 -28.49 0.27
C ASN A 6 -2.69 -27.97 -0.29
N THR A 7 -2.65 -27.60 -1.57
CA THR A 7 -1.45 -27.04 -2.21
C THR A 7 -1.20 -25.61 -1.73
N THR A 8 -2.24 -24.79 -1.63
CA THR A 8 -2.17 -23.41 -1.10
C THR A 8 -1.74 -23.39 0.36
N LYS A 9 -2.29 -24.28 1.21
CA LYS A 9 -1.85 -24.43 2.61
C LYS A 9 -0.38 -24.85 2.72
N LYS A 10 0.07 -25.76 1.87
CA LYS A 10 1.47 -26.23 1.85
C LYS A 10 2.44 -25.13 1.40
N LEU A 11 2.06 -24.31 0.42
CA LEU A 11 2.84 -23.16 -0.01
C LEU A 11 2.87 -22.07 1.07
N ALA A 12 1.71 -21.70 1.64
CA ALA A 12 1.63 -20.72 2.72
C ALA A 12 2.49 -21.11 3.94
N GLY A 13 2.51 -22.39 4.31
CA GLY A 13 3.38 -22.88 5.39
C GLY A 13 4.88 -22.72 5.10
N LYS A 14 5.31 -22.97 3.85
CA LYS A 14 6.72 -22.82 3.40
C LYS A 14 7.19 -21.37 3.37
N TYR A 15 6.31 -20.40 3.16
CA TYR A 15 6.63 -18.97 3.12
C TYR A 15 6.27 -18.22 4.41
N SER A 16 5.67 -18.88 5.40
CA SER A 16 5.22 -18.25 6.65
C SER A 16 6.36 -17.70 7.53
N LYS A 17 7.58 -18.20 7.32
CA LYS A 17 8.79 -17.69 7.94
C LYS A 17 9.86 -17.55 6.86
N PRO A 18 10.44 -16.35 6.65
CA PRO A 18 11.70 -16.30 5.92
C PRO A 18 12.74 -17.07 6.75
N GLU A 19 13.29 -18.13 6.17
CA GLU A 19 14.26 -19.06 6.79
C GLU A 19 15.58 -18.36 7.20
N ARG A 20 15.75 -17.10 6.80
CA ARG A 20 16.83 -16.22 7.24
C ARG A 20 16.22 -14.89 7.68
N PRO A 21 16.72 -14.25 8.76
CA PRO A 21 16.47 -12.84 8.97
C PRO A 21 16.92 -12.10 7.72
N VAL A 22 15.96 -11.49 7.00
CA VAL A 22 16.23 -10.72 5.79
C VAL A 22 17.05 -9.51 6.20
N LYS A 23 18.37 -9.63 6.16
CA LYS A 23 19.26 -8.49 6.13
C LYS A 23 19.13 -7.89 4.73
N GLY A 24 18.63 -6.65 4.66
CA GLY A 24 18.70 -5.86 3.44
C GLY A 24 20.16 -5.73 2.98
N LYS A 25 20.35 -5.52 1.68
CA LYS A 25 21.68 -5.45 1.06
C LYS A 25 22.55 -4.33 1.66
N GLU A 26 21.96 -3.35 2.33
CA GLU A 26 22.65 -2.26 3.04
C GLU A 26 22.82 -2.46 4.56
N GLY A 27 22.57 -3.65 5.13
CA GLY A 27 22.73 -3.87 6.57
C GLY A 27 21.65 -3.23 7.46
N ARG A 28 20.61 -2.67 6.84
CA ARG A 28 19.41 -2.18 7.52
C ARG A 28 18.67 -3.36 8.15
N SER A 29 18.90 -3.49 9.45
CA SER A 29 18.44 -4.56 10.31
C SER A 29 16.94 -4.46 10.58
N ILE A 30 16.34 -5.59 10.98
CA ILE A 30 14.95 -5.81 11.41
C ILE A 30 14.35 -4.66 12.26
N THR A 31 15.19 -3.94 13.00
CA THR A 31 14.85 -2.71 13.74
C THR A 31 14.27 -1.61 12.86
N GLU A 32 14.73 -1.42 11.63
CA GLU A 32 14.24 -0.38 10.73
C GLU A 32 12.83 -0.73 10.22
N ILE A 33 12.55 -2.02 9.96
CA ILE A 33 11.21 -2.50 9.60
C ILE A 33 10.24 -2.30 10.78
N GLN A 34 10.69 -2.59 12.01
CA GLN A 34 9.85 -2.36 13.19
C GLN A 34 9.60 -0.88 13.45
N GLN A 35 10.62 -0.03 13.29
CA GLN A 35 10.45 1.43 13.39
C GLN A 35 9.50 1.96 12.31
N GLN A 36 9.59 1.46 11.08
CA GLN A 36 8.69 1.84 10.01
C GLN A 36 7.25 1.37 10.25
N ARG A 37 7.07 0.18 10.85
CA ARG A 37 5.74 -0.29 11.30
C ARG A 37 5.17 0.58 12.41
N ASN A 38 5.95 0.92 13.42
CA ASN A 38 5.50 1.79 14.50
C ASN A 38 5.09 3.17 13.94
N ARG A 39 5.90 3.73 13.05
CA ARG A 39 5.57 4.99 12.36
C ARG A 39 4.29 4.90 11.52
N LEU A 40 4.03 3.76 10.88
CA LEU A 40 2.78 3.53 10.15
C LEU A 40 1.60 3.45 11.12
N VAL A 41 1.73 2.75 12.25
CA VAL A 41 0.69 2.67 13.28
C VAL A 41 0.35 4.06 13.80
N ASP A 42 1.34 4.87 14.20
CA ASP A 42 1.13 6.22 14.70
C ASP A 42 0.42 7.11 13.67
N TYR A 43 0.86 7.06 12.40
CA TYR A 43 0.25 7.82 11.31
C TYR A 43 -1.21 7.43 11.06
N PHE A 44 -1.51 6.12 11.04
CA PHE A 44 -2.87 5.64 10.83
C PHE A 44 -3.76 5.90 12.04
N GLU A 45 -3.23 5.81 13.25
CA GLU A 45 -3.96 6.18 14.47
C GLU A 45 -4.33 7.67 14.44
N GLU A 46 -3.39 8.55 14.12
CA GLU A 46 -3.68 9.98 13.96
C GLU A 46 -4.71 10.21 12.85
N PHE A 47 -4.51 9.59 11.68
CA PHE A 47 -5.39 9.78 10.52
C PHE A 47 -6.82 9.29 10.77
N LEU A 48 -7.00 8.13 11.40
CA LEU A 48 -8.31 7.51 11.63
C LEU A 48 -9.06 8.15 12.81
N ASN A 49 -8.33 8.68 13.81
CA ASN A 49 -8.93 9.38 14.94
C ASN A 49 -9.10 10.89 14.68
N ARG A 50 -8.50 11.43 13.61
CA ARG A 50 -8.67 12.84 13.24
C ARG A 50 -10.13 13.09 12.83
N PRO A 51 -10.84 14.01 13.51
CA PRO A 51 -12.20 14.37 13.11
C PRO A 51 -12.20 14.99 11.71
N ALA A 52 -13.30 14.81 10.99
CA ALA A 52 -13.46 15.41 9.68
C ALA A 52 -13.23 16.93 9.78
N PRO A 53 -12.43 17.53 8.88
CA PRO A 53 -12.24 18.97 8.87
C PRO A 53 -13.61 19.65 8.68
N ILE A 54 -13.91 20.63 9.54
CA ILE A 54 -15.19 21.37 9.54
C ILE A 54 -15.42 22.08 8.20
N ASN A 55 -14.33 22.51 7.57
CA ASN A 55 -14.37 23.08 6.25
C ASN A 55 -14.14 21.96 5.23
N PRO A 56 -14.97 21.86 4.18
CA PRO A 56 -14.63 21.00 3.06
C PRO A 56 -13.26 21.42 2.51
N PRO A 57 -12.44 20.46 2.05
CA PRO A 57 -11.22 20.80 1.32
C PRO A 57 -11.61 21.79 0.22
N HIS A 58 -10.97 22.95 0.19
CA HIS A 58 -11.10 23.88 -0.94
C HIS A 58 -10.42 23.20 -2.14
N MET A 59 -11.16 22.32 -2.80
CA MET A 59 -10.76 21.73 -4.06
C MET A 59 -11.02 22.81 -5.09
N GLU A 60 -9.98 23.55 -5.48
CA GLU A 60 -10.03 24.29 -6.75
C GLU A 60 -10.47 23.30 -7.80
N ALA A 61 -11.60 23.58 -8.46
CA ALA A 61 -12.05 22.79 -9.57
C ALA A 61 -10.90 22.77 -10.58
N ALA A 62 -10.40 21.58 -10.91
CA ALA A 62 -9.48 21.46 -12.02
C ALA A 62 -10.17 22.09 -13.22
N HIS A 63 -9.59 23.18 -13.75
CA HIS A 63 -10.10 23.83 -14.94
C HIS A 63 -10.24 22.76 -16.01
N SER A 64 -11.48 22.46 -16.38
CA SER A 64 -11.82 21.40 -17.35
C SER A 64 -11.49 21.83 -18.79
N ASP A 65 -10.56 22.77 -18.94
CA ASP A 65 -10.19 23.42 -20.20
C ASP A 65 -9.15 22.62 -21.00
N LEU A 66 -8.99 21.34 -20.72
CA LEU A 66 -8.24 20.45 -21.61
C LEU A 66 -9.21 19.91 -22.65
N PRO A 67 -9.19 20.42 -23.91
CA PRO A 67 -9.96 19.82 -24.99
C PRO A 67 -9.44 18.40 -25.19
N ILE A 68 -10.23 17.42 -24.78
CA ILE A 68 -10.01 16.03 -25.16
C ILE A 68 -10.35 15.98 -26.66
N ASP A 69 -9.34 15.77 -27.50
CA ASP A 69 -9.56 15.51 -28.92
C ASP A 69 -10.26 14.15 -29.04
N VAL A 70 -11.55 14.21 -29.36
CA VAL A 70 -12.42 13.05 -29.57
C VAL A 70 -12.33 12.50 -30.99
N ASN A 71 -11.45 13.04 -31.83
CA ASN A 71 -11.30 12.53 -33.18
C ASN A 71 -10.69 11.12 -33.17
N PRO A 72 -11.28 10.17 -33.92
CA PRO A 72 -10.68 8.87 -34.10
C PRO A 72 -9.32 9.03 -34.82
N PRO A 73 -8.30 8.25 -34.43
CA PRO A 73 -7.00 8.30 -35.09
C PRO A 73 -7.18 7.95 -36.57
N THR A 74 -6.75 8.86 -37.45
CA THR A 74 -6.72 8.63 -38.89
C THR A 74 -5.74 7.50 -39.19
N MET A 75 -6.22 6.48 -39.89
CA MET A 75 -5.43 5.34 -40.39
C MET A 75 -4.40 5.76 -41.43
#